data_AF-V4JEE8-F1
#
_entry.id   AF-V4JEE8-F1
#
_cell.length_a   1.000
_cell.length_b   1.000
_cell.length_c   1.000
_cell.angle_alpha   90.00
_cell.angle_beta   90.00
_cell.angle_gamma   90.00
#
_symmetry.space_group_name_H-M   'P 1'
#
loop_
_entity.id
_entity.type
_entity.pdbx_description
1 polymer ?
#
loop_
_entity_poly.entity_id
_entity_poly.type
_entity_poly.pdbx_seq_one_letter_code
_entity_poly.pdbx_strand_id
1 'polypeptide(L)'
;MPAPNEVESPIINSPFAEPAVHWQIERGKQPVQAVGRRPASYFYRVPESSGRGRKSKKQLSLGGDLDVGEQEDLPLVNWLRMRVKEWRDGARTGIPYDGASRISKELLVLWRGDETLRKQRLFFAQVEAAETIIFLTEANPIYHDGMPKLPIDQPGESAREAGFKAFTRYACKIATGTGKTTVMGMLSAWSILNRVASPTDDRFSDTVLIVCPNVTIRERLQELDPALGDSSLYRTRQLVPPHRMEDLRRGEVMIANWHRLAKKETSSVNGTSAKVVKTGEATEVVRNAGKANASVETKYFESDRAWFQRIRQELGSGKGRSPHWLLFNDEAHHAYRRGDTESVIDL
;
A
#
# COMPACT_ATOMS: atom_id res chain seq x y z
N MET A 1 36.06 -23.12 7.38
CA MET A 1 35.37 -23.14 6.09
C MET A 1 34.09 -22.33 6.25
N PRO A 2 33.73 -21.43 5.32
CA PRO A 2 32.47 -20.70 5.39
C PRO A 2 31.31 -21.69 5.51
N ALA A 3 30.26 -21.31 6.23
CA ALA A 3 29.07 -22.15 6.33
C ALA A 3 28.57 -22.45 4.89
N PRO A 4 28.03 -23.64 4.60
CA PRO A 4 27.75 -24.08 3.22
C PRO A 4 26.78 -23.19 2.42
N ASN A 5 26.17 -22.19 3.05
CA ASN A 5 25.19 -21.27 2.45
C ASN A 5 25.68 -19.80 2.38
N GLU A 6 26.92 -19.49 2.77
CA GLU A 6 27.44 -18.12 2.74
C GLU A 6 28.00 -17.75 1.36
N VAL A 7 27.65 -16.57 0.87
CA VAL A 7 28.18 -15.99 -0.38
C VAL A 7 29.09 -14.82 -0.06
N GLU A 8 30.24 -14.74 -0.73
CA GLU A 8 31.23 -13.68 -0.50
C GLU A 8 30.72 -12.29 -0.90
N SER A 9 29.98 -12.21 -2.02
CA SER A 9 29.34 -10.97 -2.47
C SER A 9 27.82 -11.17 -2.62
N PRO A 10 27.02 -10.78 -1.62
CA PRO A 10 25.56 -10.92 -1.68
C PRO A 10 24.91 -9.92 -2.65
N ILE A 11 25.58 -8.81 -2.98
CA ILE A 11 25.05 -7.76 -3.86
C ILE A 11 25.57 -7.98 -5.29
N ILE A 12 24.72 -8.57 -6.13
CA ILE A 12 25.07 -8.98 -7.50
C ILE A 12 24.25 -8.27 -8.59
N ASN A 13 23.44 -7.27 -8.24
CA ASN A 13 22.65 -6.47 -9.20
C ASN A 13 22.75 -4.98 -8.90
N SER A 14 22.59 -4.16 -9.94
CA SER A 14 22.39 -2.71 -9.78
C SER A 14 21.03 -2.41 -9.16
N PRO A 15 20.92 -1.45 -8.22
CA PRO A 15 19.63 -1.04 -7.66
C PRO A 15 18.78 -0.23 -8.65
N PHE A 16 19.35 0.20 -9.78
CA PHE A 16 18.71 1.07 -10.76
C PHE A 16 18.29 0.34 -12.06
N ALA A 17 18.59 -0.95 -12.18
CA ALA A 17 18.24 -1.78 -13.31
C ALA A 17 17.38 -2.98 -12.87
N GLU A 18 16.69 -3.60 -13.82
CA GLU A 18 15.99 -4.86 -13.56
C GLU A 18 17.01 -5.94 -13.13
N PRO A 19 16.74 -6.73 -12.07
CA PRO A 19 17.65 -7.78 -11.65
C PRO A 19 17.88 -8.81 -12.77
N ALA A 20 19.15 -9.01 -13.13
CA ALA A 20 19.56 -9.91 -14.20
C ALA A 20 20.04 -11.27 -13.69
N VAL A 21 20.35 -11.38 -12.40
CA VAL A 21 20.88 -12.60 -11.78
C VAL A 21 20.38 -12.72 -10.34
N HIS A 22 20.39 -13.91 -9.77
CA HIS A 22 20.11 -14.12 -8.34
C HIS A 22 20.88 -15.32 -7.79
N TRP A 23 21.12 -15.33 -6.48
CA TRP A 23 21.66 -16.51 -5.79
C TRP A 23 20.56 -17.56 -5.59
N GLN A 24 20.79 -18.77 -6.09
CA GLN A 24 20.05 -19.98 -5.78
C GLN A 24 20.74 -20.67 -4.62
N ILE A 25 20.06 -20.69 -3.47
CA ILE A 25 20.58 -21.25 -2.21
C ILE A 25 19.75 -22.47 -1.86
N GLU A 26 20.38 -23.63 -1.84
CA GLU A 26 19.75 -24.90 -1.52
C GLU A 26 20.48 -25.56 -0.35
N ARG A 27 19.73 -26.24 0.52
CA ARG A 27 20.30 -26.88 1.71
C ARG A 27 21.35 -27.93 1.30
N GLY A 28 22.56 -27.79 1.85
CA GLY A 28 23.65 -28.73 1.62
C GLY A 28 24.33 -28.61 0.26
N LYS A 29 23.99 -27.59 -0.54
CA LYS A 29 24.65 -27.28 -1.81
C LYS A 29 25.32 -25.91 -1.73
N GLN A 30 26.41 -25.75 -2.48
CA GLN A 30 27.04 -24.43 -2.66
C GLN A 30 26.07 -23.49 -3.39
N PRO A 31 25.97 -22.21 -2.98
CA PRO A 31 25.16 -21.22 -3.68
C PRO A 31 25.59 -21.08 -5.15
N VAL A 32 24.61 -21.09 -6.05
CA VAL A 32 24.87 -20.93 -7.49
C VAL A 32 24.22 -19.63 -7.97
N GLN A 33 24.94 -18.87 -8.79
CA GLN A 33 24.38 -17.69 -9.43
C GLN A 33 23.52 -18.12 -10.63
N ALA A 34 22.21 -17.95 -10.52
CA ALA A 34 21.25 -18.22 -11.58
C ALA A 34 20.98 -16.97 -12.41
N VAL A 35 20.75 -17.16 -13.72
CA VAL A 35 20.39 -16.10 -14.66
C VAL A 35 18.91 -15.74 -14.53
N GLY A 36 18.60 -14.46 -14.67
CA GLY A 36 17.28 -13.90 -14.59
C GLY A 36 16.91 -13.40 -13.19
N ARG A 37 15.78 -12.69 -13.14
CA ARG A 37 15.19 -12.23 -11.90
C ARG A 37 14.61 -13.40 -11.11
N ARG A 38 14.88 -13.43 -9.80
CA ARG A 38 14.30 -14.44 -8.91
C ARG A 38 12.77 -14.45 -8.98
N PRO A 39 12.13 -15.62 -9.21
CA PRO A 39 10.69 -15.78 -9.09
C PRO A 39 10.18 -15.29 -7.72
N ALA A 40 8.98 -14.71 -7.71
CA ALA A 40 8.32 -14.30 -6.48
C ALA A 40 7.74 -15.53 -5.78
N SER A 41 8.17 -15.74 -4.54
CA SER A 41 7.68 -16.76 -3.62
C SER A 41 7.93 -16.31 -2.17
N TYR A 42 7.30 -16.97 -1.21
CA TYR A 42 7.61 -16.86 0.22
C TYR A 42 7.74 -18.25 0.84
N PHE A 43 8.44 -18.34 1.97
CA PHE A 43 8.52 -19.59 2.72
C PHE A 43 7.51 -19.55 3.87
N TYR A 44 6.52 -20.43 3.82
CA TYR A 44 5.51 -20.59 4.86
C TYR A 44 6.02 -21.53 5.95
N ARG A 45 5.85 -21.10 7.21
CA ARG A 45 6.11 -21.93 8.39
C ARG A 45 4.86 -22.00 9.23
N VAL A 46 4.43 -23.22 9.56
CA VAL A 46 3.34 -23.43 10.51
C VAL A 46 3.83 -22.98 11.89
N PRO A 47 3.17 -22.02 12.56
CA PRO A 47 3.53 -21.63 13.91
C PRO A 47 3.47 -22.83 14.87
N GLU A 48 4.48 -23.00 15.74
CA GLU A 48 4.52 -24.14 16.69
C GLU A 48 3.26 -24.22 17.59
N SER A 49 2.58 -23.09 17.81
CA SER A 49 1.37 -22.99 18.64
C SER A 49 0.08 -23.44 17.95
N SER A 50 0.04 -23.66 16.64
CA SER A 50 -1.17 -24.13 15.93
C SER A 50 -1.29 -25.65 15.86
N GLY A 51 -0.27 -26.39 16.30
CA GLY A 51 -0.32 -27.85 16.43
C GLY A 51 -1.08 -28.29 17.68
N ARG A 52 -2.42 -28.32 17.64
CA ARG A 52 -3.18 -29.11 18.61
C ARG A 52 -2.86 -30.60 18.38
N GLY A 53 -1.95 -31.15 19.18
CA GLY A 53 -1.92 -32.60 19.44
C GLY A 53 -0.74 -33.44 18.95
N ARG A 54 0.41 -32.89 18.53
CA ARG A 54 1.63 -33.70 18.35
C ARG A 54 2.85 -33.04 18.95
N LYS A 55 3.14 -33.36 20.21
CA LYS A 55 4.48 -33.18 20.80
C LYS A 55 5.45 -34.13 20.10
N SER A 56 6.07 -33.69 19.01
CA SER A 56 7.42 -34.15 18.69
C SER A 56 8.37 -33.04 19.09
N LYS A 57 8.92 -33.13 20.31
CA LYS A 57 10.13 -32.38 20.68
C LYS A 57 11.27 -32.95 19.85
N LYS A 58 11.44 -32.50 18.60
CA LYS A 58 12.78 -32.49 18.01
C LYS A 58 13.54 -31.40 18.74
N GLN A 59 14.33 -31.84 19.71
CA GLN A 59 15.32 -31.06 20.42
C GLN A 59 16.11 -30.26 19.38
N LEU A 60 16.14 -28.92 19.53
CA LEU A 60 17.00 -28.06 18.72
C LEU A 60 18.42 -28.63 18.79
N SER A 61 18.92 -29.13 17.66
CA SER A 61 20.34 -29.36 17.49
C SER A 61 21.04 -28.02 17.65
N LEU A 62 22.15 -27.99 18.40
CA LEU A 62 22.97 -26.80 18.62
C LEU A 62 23.59 -26.23 17.33
N GLY A 63 23.29 -26.81 16.16
CA GLY A 63 23.73 -26.37 14.84
C GLY A 63 22.54 -25.96 13.97
N GLY A 64 22.00 -24.76 14.19
CA GLY A 64 21.38 -23.93 13.14
C GLY A 64 20.33 -24.55 12.20
N ASP A 65 19.65 -25.63 12.58
CA ASP A 65 18.62 -26.28 11.74
C ASP A 65 17.31 -25.49 11.79
N LEU A 66 17.29 -24.32 11.16
CA LEU A 66 16.05 -23.63 10.82
C LEU A 66 15.43 -24.32 9.61
N ASP A 67 14.42 -25.16 9.85
CA ASP A 67 13.54 -25.66 8.80
C ASP A 67 13.00 -24.46 8.00
N VAL A 68 13.35 -24.38 6.72
CA VAL A 68 13.13 -23.17 5.91
C VAL A 68 11.64 -22.91 5.72
N GLY A 69 10.81 -23.96 5.81
CA GLY A 69 9.38 -23.92 5.53
C GLY A 69 9.08 -24.38 4.10
N GLU A 70 7.79 -24.52 3.78
CA GLU A 70 7.34 -24.83 2.43
C GLU A 70 7.41 -23.57 1.56
N GLN A 71 7.94 -23.70 0.34
CA GLN A 71 7.96 -22.59 -0.60
C GLN A 71 6.60 -22.45 -1.27
N GLU A 72 5.99 -21.29 -1.11
CA GLU A 72 4.72 -20.91 -1.74
C GLU A 72 4.99 -19.87 -2.83
N ASP A 73 4.61 -20.20 -4.06
CA ASP A 73 4.81 -19.33 -5.21
C ASP A 73 3.75 -18.21 -5.25
N LEU A 74 4.14 -17.06 -5.82
CA LEU A 74 3.27 -15.90 -6.02
C LEU A 74 2.97 -15.72 -7.52
N PRO A 75 2.10 -16.56 -8.12
CA PRO A 75 1.89 -16.61 -9.56
C PRO A 75 1.39 -15.28 -10.13
N LEU A 76 0.49 -14.59 -9.42
CA LEU A 76 0.00 -13.27 -9.83
C LEU A 76 1.14 -12.23 -9.91
N VAL A 77 2.09 -12.26 -8.97
CA VAL A 77 3.22 -11.33 -8.97
C VAL A 77 4.17 -11.62 -10.14
N ASN A 78 4.46 -12.90 -10.39
CA ASN A 78 5.29 -13.30 -11.53
C ASN A 78 4.62 -12.93 -12.87
N TRP A 79 3.31 -13.14 -12.98
CA TRP A 79 2.52 -12.72 -14.14
C TRP A 79 2.55 -11.21 -14.35
N LEU A 80 2.36 -10.42 -13.28
CA LEU A 80 2.39 -8.95 -13.36
C LEU A 80 3.74 -8.43 -13.85
N ARG A 81 4.85 -8.97 -13.34
CA ARG A 81 6.21 -8.57 -13.79
C ARG A 81 6.40 -8.76 -15.29
N MET A 82 5.97 -9.91 -15.81
CA MET A 82 6.01 -10.21 -17.24
C MET A 82 5.12 -9.23 -18.04
N ARG A 83 3.88 -9.00 -17.60
CA ARG A 83 2.92 -8.16 -18.34
C ARG A 83 3.22 -6.68 -18.29
N VAL A 84 3.76 -6.17 -17.18
CA VAL A 84 4.26 -4.80 -17.10
C VAL A 84 5.39 -4.59 -18.10
N LYS A 85 6.28 -5.57 -18.26
CA LYS A 85 7.33 -5.52 -19.29
C LYS A 85 6.75 -5.52 -20.71
N GLU A 86 5.84 -6.43 -21.03
CA GLU A 86 5.15 -6.44 -22.33
C GLU A 86 4.43 -5.10 -22.63
N TRP A 87 3.80 -4.51 -21.63
CA TRP A 87 3.10 -3.23 -21.74
C TRP A 87 4.06 -2.06 -21.96
N ARG A 88 5.14 -2.01 -21.18
CA ARG A 88 6.23 -1.05 -21.35
C ARG A 88 6.81 -1.11 -22.76
N ASP A 89 7.05 -2.31 -23.28
CA ASP A 89 7.72 -2.52 -24.56
C ASP A 89 6.74 -2.46 -25.76
N GLY A 90 5.42 -2.36 -25.51
CA GLY A 90 4.41 -2.35 -26.57
C GLY A 90 4.25 -3.71 -27.26
N ALA A 91 4.63 -4.82 -26.62
CA ALA A 91 4.76 -6.13 -27.27
C ALA A 91 3.46 -6.69 -27.88
N ARG A 92 2.27 -6.22 -27.43
CA ARG A 92 0.97 -6.69 -27.92
C ARG A 92 0.35 -5.78 -28.97
N THR A 93 0.56 -4.47 -28.86
CA THR A 93 -0.12 -3.46 -29.70
C THR A 93 0.83 -2.65 -30.57
N GLY A 94 2.15 -2.83 -30.41
CA GLY A 94 3.19 -2.02 -31.02
C GLY A 94 3.36 -0.63 -30.39
N ILE A 95 2.57 -0.30 -29.36
CA ILE A 95 2.56 1.01 -28.72
C ILE A 95 3.05 0.86 -27.27
N PRO A 96 4.26 1.37 -26.94
CA PRO A 96 4.72 1.45 -25.55
C PRO A 96 3.71 2.15 -24.65
N TYR A 97 3.41 1.52 -23.50
CA TYR A 97 2.47 2.03 -22.52
C TYR A 97 1.06 2.30 -23.11
N ASP A 98 0.56 1.41 -23.95
CA ASP A 98 -0.76 1.57 -24.56
C ASP A 98 -1.89 1.66 -23.52
N GLY A 99 -2.84 2.56 -23.73
CA GLY A 99 -3.91 2.90 -22.77
C GLY A 99 -3.54 3.94 -21.71
N ALA A 100 -2.25 4.13 -21.39
CA ALA A 100 -1.83 5.15 -20.42
C ALA A 100 -2.07 6.57 -20.95
N SER A 101 -2.50 7.46 -20.05
CA SER A 101 -2.70 8.88 -20.34
C SER A 101 -1.39 9.56 -20.76
N ARG A 102 -1.52 10.74 -21.37
CA ARG A 102 -0.37 11.58 -21.72
C ARG A 102 0.47 11.95 -20.49
N ILE A 103 -0.17 12.25 -19.37
CA ILE A 103 0.51 12.59 -18.11
C ILE A 103 1.24 11.39 -17.55
N SER A 104 0.59 10.21 -17.56
CA SER A 104 1.21 8.98 -17.08
C SER A 104 2.45 8.62 -17.90
N LYS A 105 2.39 8.74 -19.24
CA LYS A 105 3.55 8.56 -20.12
C LYS A 105 4.68 9.56 -19.83
N GLU A 106 4.35 10.83 -19.63
CA GLU A 106 5.31 11.87 -19.26
C GLU A 106 6.02 11.57 -17.93
N LEU A 107 5.25 11.17 -16.91
CA LEU A 107 5.78 10.77 -15.61
C LEU A 107 6.65 9.52 -15.70
N LEU A 108 6.23 8.50 -16.46
CA LEU A 108 7.00 7.27 -16.66
C LEU A 108 8.34 7.53 -17.37
N VAL A 109 8.35 8.41 -18.38
CA VAL A 109 9.60 8.87 -19.03
C VAL A 109 10.52 9.53 -18.02
N LEU A 110 10.01 10.49 -17.22
CA LEU A 110 10.80 11.13 -16.17
C LEU A 110 11.33 10.09 -15.16
N TRP A 111 10.47 9.17 -14.71
CA TRP A 111 10.80 8.19 -13.67
C TRP A 111 11.80 7.14 -14.11
N ARG A 112 11.85 6.82 -15.40
CA ARG A 112 12.87 5.93 -16.00
C ARG A 112 14.07 6.69 -16.55
N GLY A 113 14.03 8.02 -16.52
CA GLY A 113 15.11 8.88 -17.01
C GLY A 113 16.43 8.64 -16.29
N ASP A 114 17.51 8.80 -17.04
CA ASP A 114 18.88 8.77 -16.54
C ASP A 114 19.32 10.16 -16.04
N GLU A 115 20.63 10.34 -15.90
CA GLU A 115 21.24 11.57 -15.40
C GLU A 115 20.98 12.79 -16.30
N THR A 116 20.56 12.60 -17.55
CA THR A 116 20.20 13.69 -18.47
C THR A 116 18.84 14.31 -18.13
N LEU A 117 17.92 13.51 -17.57
CA LEU A 117 16.57 13.95 -17.23
C LEU A 117 16.42 14.28 -15.73
N ARG A 118 17.36 13.83 -14.88
CA ARG A 118 17.29 14.00 -13.42
C ARG A 118 18.65 13.89 -12.76
N LYS A 119 18.81 14.56 -11.62
CA LYS A 119 20.04 14.58 -10.81
C LYS A 119 20.31 13.25 -10.11
N GLN A 120 19.27 12.54 -9.67
CA GLN A 120 19.40 11.26 -8.97
C GLN A 120 18.44 10.24 -9.55
N ARG A 121 18.96 9.09 -9.99
CA ARG A 121 18.16 7.97 -10.50
C ARG A 121 17.28 7.40 -9.39
N LEU A 122 16.03 7.09 -9.74
CA LEU A 122 15.14 6.31 -8.88
C LEU A 122 15.56 4.83 -8.91
N PHE A 123 15.36 4.13 -7.79
CA PHE A 123 15.59 2.70 -7.75
C PHE A 123 14.58 1.98 -8.65
N PHE A 124 15.03 0.89 -9.29
CA PHE A 124 14.18 0.08 -10.16
C PHE A 124 12.90 -0.36 -9.44
N ALA A 125 13.02 -0.80 -8.18
CA ALA A 125 11.89 -1.23 -7.36
C ALA A 125 10.88 -0.11 -7.06
N GLN A 126 11.30 1.17 -7.00
CA GLN A 126 10.39 2.31 -6.84
C GLN A 126 9.59 2.53 -8.11
N VAL A 127 10.28 2.53 -9.26
CA VAL A 127 9.68 2.72 -10.58
C VAL A 127 8.70 1.59 -10.88
N GLU A 128 9.12 0.35 -10.71
CA GLU A 128 8.29 -0.82 -10.97
C GLU A 128 7.04 -0.85 -10.08
N ALA A 129 7.16 -0.47 -8.80
CA ALA A 129 6.01 -0.40 -7.90
C ALA A 129 4.96 0.60 -8.41
N ALA A 130 5.37 1.81 -8.79
CA ALA A 130 4.46 2.80 -9.33
C ALA A 130 3.90 2.38 -10.71
N GLU A 131 4.76 1.91 -11.60
CA GLU A 131 4.41 1.44 -12.95
C GLU A 131 3.41 0.29 -12.93
N THR A 132 3.52 -0.63 -11.96
CA THR A 132 2.57 -1.75 -11.80
C THR A 132 1.17 -1.25 -11.43
N ILE A 133 1.04 -0.23 -10.57
CA ILE A 133 -0.26 0.35 -10.21
C ILE A 133 -0.88 1.07 -11.41
N ILE A 134 -0.07 1.82 -12.16
CA ILE A 134 -0.50 2.49 -13.39
C ILE A 134 -0.95 1.45 -14.43
N PHE A 135 -0.19 0.36 -14.60
CA PHE A 135 -0.55 -0.76 -15.48
C PHE A 135 -1.93 -1.35 -15.13
N LEU A 136 -2.19 -1.60 -13.84
CA LEU A 136 -3.45 -2.15 -13.37
C LEU A 136 -4.64 -1.20 -13.59
N THR A 137 -4.39 0.11 -13.67
CA THR A 137 -5.43 1.14 -13.75
C THR A 137 -5.69 1.64 -15.17
N GLU A 138 -4.64 1.72 -16.00
CA GLU A 138 -4.70 2.42 -17.29
C GLU A 138 -4.34 1.57 -18.50
N ALA A 139 -3.67 0.42 -18.34
CA ALA A 139 -3.24 -0.34 -19.49
C ALA A 139 -4.43 -0.76 -20.37
N ASN A 140 -4.22 -0.79 -21.68
CA ASN A 140 -5.20 -1.32 -22.62
C ASN A 140 -5.63 -2.74 -22.16
N PRO A 141 -6.95 -3.04 -22.10
CA PRO A 141 -7.46 -4.32 -21.60
C PRO A 141 -6.83 -5.57 -22.22
N ILE A 142 -6.29 -5.50 -23.45
CA ILE A 142 -5.55 -6.60 -24.09
C ILE A 142 -4.35 -7.09 -23.25
N TYR A 143 -3.77 -6.23 -22.42
CA TYR A 143 -2.67 -6.58 -21.53
C TYR A 143 -3.14 -7.29 -20.26
N HIS A 144 -4.43 -7.20 -19.92
CA HIS A 144 -5.05 -7.89 -18.79
C HIS A 144 -5.57 -9.29 -19.17
N ASP A 145 -5.58 -9.63 -20.46
CA ASP A 145 -5.99 -10.94 -20.93
C ASP A 145 -5.21 -12.07 -20.25
N GLY A 146 -5.90 -13.06 -19.68
CA GLY A 146 -5.29 -14.14 -18.91
C GLY A 146 -4.72 -13.75 -17.54
N MET A 147 -5.10 -12.59 -16.98
CA MET A 147 -4.71 -12.21 -15.62
C MET A 147 -5.30 -13.19 -14.58
N PRO A 148 -4.48 -13.74 -13.67
CA PRO A 148 -4.99 -14.51 -12.54
C PRO A 148 -6.01 -13.67 -11.75
N LYS A 149 -7.07 -14.32 -11.24
CA LYS A 149 -8.15 -13.63 -10.54
C LYS A 149 -7.61 -12.78 -9.39
N LEU A 150 -7.89 -11.48 -9.43
CA LEU A 150 -7.54 -10.59 -8.33
C LEU A 150 -8.44 -10.90 -7.12
N PRO A 151 -7.85 -11.10 -5.93
CA PRO A 151 -8.63 -11.22 -4.71
C PRO A 151 -9.35 -9.88 -4.46
N ILE A 152 -10.67 -9.94 -4.33
CA ILE A 152 -11.49 -8.78 -3.99
C ILE A 152 -11.67 -8.77 -2.48
N ASP A 153 -11.48 -7.61 -1.87
CA ASP A 153 -11.72 -7.42 -0.46
C ASP A 153 -13.22 -7.30 -0.19
N GLN A 154 -13.81 -8.41 0.24
CA GLN A 154 -15.24 -8.48 0.56
C GLN A 154 -15.51 -7.93 1.96
N PRO A 155 -16.46 -6.98 2.13
CA PRO A 155 -16.93 -6.59 3.46
C PRO A 155 -17.61 -7.78 4.17
N GLY A 156 -17.57 -7.78 5.50
CA GLY A 156 -18.35 -8.71 6.33
C GLY A 156 -19.85 -8.45 6.21
N GLU A 157 -20.68 -9.36 6.74
CA GLU A 157 -22.14 -9.30 6.58
C GLU A 157 -22.74 -7.99 7.08
N SER A 158 -22.44 -7.60 8.32
CA SER A 158 -22.90 -6.33 8.90
C SER A 158 -22.49 -5.10 8.08
N ALA A 159 -21.28 -5.12 7.50
CA ALA A 159 -20.82 -4.04 6.62
C ALA A 159 -21.56 -4.05 5.27
N ARG A 160 -21.92 -5.21 4.73
CA ARG A 160 -22.75 -5.30 3.52
C ARG A 160 -24.16 -4.77 3.77
N GLU A 161 -24.75 -5.11 4.91
CA GLU A 161 -26.07 -4.61 5.34
C GLU A 161 -26.07 -3.08 5.49
N ALA A 162 -24.95 -2.53 5.99
CA ALA A 162 -24.72 -1.08 6.04
C ALA A 162 -24.43 -0.42 4.66
N GLY A 163 -24.45 -1.20 3.58
CA GLY A 163 -24.28 -0.72 2.20
C GLY A 163 -22.83 -0.60 1.73
N PHE A 164 -21.85 -1.08 2.49
CA PHE A 164 -20.45 -1.12 2.05
C PHE A 164 -20.26 -2.15 0.93
N LYS A 165 -19.49 -1.76 -0.09
CA LYS A 165 -19.20 -2.59 -1.26
C LYS A 165 -17.79 -3.16 -1.18
N ALA A 166 -17.60 -4.28 -1.89
CA ALA A 166 -16.29 -4.86 -2.09
C ALA A 166 -15.38 -3.92 -2.89
N PHE A 167 -14.09 -3.92 -2.59
CA PHE A 167 -13.11 -3.12 -3.31
C PHE A 167 -11.81 -3.89 -3.51
N THR A 168 -11.03 -3.51 -4.51
CA THR A 168 -9.72 -4.10 -4.76
C THR A 168 -8.66 -3.29 -4.03
N ARG A 169 -7.79 -3.98 -3.27
CA ARG A 169 -6.65 -3.36 -2.59
C ARG A 169 -5.37 -3.76 -3.30
N TYR A 170 -4.56 -2.77 -3.67
CA TYR A 170 -3.22 -3.02 -4.19
C TYR A 170 -2.18 -2.85 -3.07
N ALA A 171 -1.15 -3.70 -3.11
CA ALA A 171 -0.07 -3.68 -2.13
C ALA A 171 1.30 -3.69 -2.82
N CYS A 172 2.11 -2.68 -2.52
CA CYS A 172 3.51 -2.65 -2.92
C CYS A 172 4.38 -3.11 -1.72
N LYS A 173 4.87 -4.35 -1.76
CA LYS A 173 5.85 -4.85 -0.78
C LYS A 173 7.26 -4.51 -1.26
N ILE A 174 7.91 -3.60 -0.56
CA ILE A 174 9.26 -3.10 -0.89
C ILE A 174 10.15 -3.22 0.34
N ALA A 175 11.45 -3.46 0.13
CA ALA A 175 12.39 -3.59 1.25
C ALA A 175 12.56 -2.27 2.00
N THR A 176 12.76 -2.35 3.32
CA THR A 176 13.04 -1.18 4.17
C THR A 176 14.25 -0.42 3.62
N GLY A 177 14.18 0.91 3.59
CA GLY A 177 15.23 1.76 3.01
C GLY A 177 15.12 1.99 1.50
N THR A 178 14.28 1.23 0.77
CA THR A 178 14.09 1.41 -0.68
C THR A 178 13.31 2.69 -1.03
N GLY A 179 12.78 3.44 -0.05
CA GLY A 179 12.04 4.69 -0.30
C GLY A 179 10.55 4.48 -0.63
N LYS A 180 9.82 3.82 0.28
CA LYS A 180 8.34 3.69 0.23
C LYS A 180 7.64 5.04 0.06
N THR A 181 8.11 6.07 0.77
CA THR A 181 7.58 7.44 0.68
C THR A 181 7.73 8.03 -0.72
N THR A 182 8.83 7.71 -1.43
CA THR A 182 9.01 8.10 -2.83
C THR A 182 7.92 7.51 -3.73
N VAL A 183 7.58 6.23 -3.54
CA VAL A 183 6.50 5.57 -4.31
C VAL A 183 5.13 6.19 -3.99
N MET A 184 4.87 6.52 -2.72
CA MET A 184 3.66 7.27 -2.34
C MET A 184 3.61 8.62 -3.08
N GLY A 185 4.71 9.38 -3.10
CA GLY A 185 4.80 10.64 -3.84
C GLY A 185 4.58 10.45 -5.35
N MET A 186 5.18 9.44 -5.97
CA MET A 186 4.98 9.14 -7.39
C MET A 186 3.50 8.89 -7.72
N LEU A 187 2.83 8.06 -6.92
CA LEU A 187 1.42 7.71 -7.13
C LEU A 187 0.46 8.85 -6.76
N SER A 188 0.77 9.64 -5.73
CA SER A 188 0.04 10.88 -5.42
C SER A 188 0.12 11.86 -6.59
N ALA A 189 1.32 12.08 -7.14
CA ALA A 189 1.50 12.98 -8.28
C ALA A 189 0.76 12.47 -9.53
N TRP A 190 0.90 11.18 -9.84
CA TRP A 190 0.18 10.54 -10.94
C TRP A 190 -1.33 10.73 -10.83
N SER A 191 -1.91 10.44 -9.65
CA SER A 191 -3.34 10.56 -9.42
C SER A 191 -3.80 12.01 -9.50
N ILE A 192 -3.12 12.93 -8.80
CA ILE A 192 -3.50 14.35 -8.77
C ILE A 192 -3.44 14.97 -10.17
N LEU A 193 -2.33 14.80 -10.88
CA LEU A 193 -2.12 15.42 -12.20
C LEU A 193 -3.11 14.88 -13.23
N ASN A 194 -3.37 13.57 -13.22
CA ASN A 194 -4.37 13.00 -14.11
C ASN A 194 -5.78 13.48 -13.78
N ARG A 195 -6.18 13.56 -12.50
CA ARG A 195 -7.49 14.10 -12.13
C ARG A 195 -7.64 15.56 -12.50
N VAL A 196 -6.57 16.35 -12.34
CA VAL A 196 -6.57 17.78 -12.73
C VAL A 196 -6.75 17.95 -14.24
N ALA A 197 -6.11 17.11 -15.05
CA ALA A 197 -6.24 17.15 -16.51
C ALA A 197 -7.56 16.54 -17.02
N SER A 198 -8.09 15.55 -16.30
CA SER A 198 -9.33 14.84 -16.64
C SER A 198 -10.28 14.80 -15.43
N PRO A 199 -11.00 15.89 -15.10
CA PRO A 199 -11.80 16.00 -13.88
C PRO A 199 -13.00 15.05 -13.77
N THR A 200 -13.36 14.36 -14.85
CA THR A 200 -14.46 13.38 -14.91
C THR A 200 -13.97 11.94 -14.93
N ASP A 201 -12.66 11.70 -14.90
CA ASP A 201 -12.08 10.35 -14.91
C ASP A 201 -11.93 9.85 -13.48
N ASP A 202 -12.83 8.94 -13.08
CA ASP A 202 -12.93 8.44 -11.71
C ASP A 202 -11.86 7.39 -11.36
N ARG A 203 -10.98 7.04 -12.30
CA ARG A 203 -9.77 6.27 -12.01
C ARG A 203 -8.78 7.05 -11.15
N PHE A 204 -8.87 8.38 -11.15
CA PHE A 204 -7.92 9.26 -10.49
C PHE A 204 -8.59 10.13 -9.42
N SER A 205 -7.79 10.61 -8.48
CA SER A 205 -8.19 11.56 -7.45
C SER A 205 -7.16 12.67 -7.25
N ASP A 206 -7.65 13.88 -7.01
CA ASP A 206 -6.87 15.03 -6.56
C ASP A 206 -6.79 15.11 -5.02
N THR A 207 -7.41 14.15 -4.32
CA THR A 207 -7.49 14.08 -2.86
C THR A 207 -6.86 12.77 -2.38
N VAL A 208 -5.73 12.89 -1.70
CA VAL A 208 -4.94 11.76 -1.19
C VAL A 208 -5.00 11.76 0.34
N LEU A 209 -5.24 10.60 0.96
CA LEU A 209 -5.09 10.41 2.40
C LEU A 209 -4.00 9.37 2.68
N ILE A 210 -3.05 9.74 3.52
CA ILE A 210 -1.98 8.86 3.99
C ILE A 210 -2.19 8.58 5.47
N VAL A 211 -2.42 7.32 5.80
CA VAL A 211 -2.60 6.84 7.16
C VAL A 211 -1.27 6.25 7.65
N CYS A 212 -0.79 6.74 8.80
CA CYS A 212 0.47 6.31 9.39
C CYS A 212 0.31 5.88 10.87
N PRO A 213 1.26 5.10 11.43
CA PRO A 213 1.04 4.52 12.76
C PRO A 213 1.31 5.49 13.91
N ASN A 214 2.23 6.44 13.75
CA ASN A 214 2.66 7.34 14.84
C ASN A 214 2.98 8.77 14.35
N VAL A 215 3.12 9.69 15.31
CA VAL A 215 3.31 11.13 15.06
C VAL A 215 4.66 11.43 14.40
N THR A 216 5.72 10.73 14.78
CA THR A 216 7.06 10.90 14.18
C THR A 216 7.06 10.58 12.68
N ILE A 217 6.38 9.49 12.28
CA ILE A 217 6.21 9.14 10.87
C ILE A 217 5.33 10.17 10.17
N ARG A 218 4.26 10.63 10.81
CA ARG A 218 3.38 11.69 10.29
C ARG A 218 4.17 12.97 9.96
N GLU A 219 5.08 13.38 10.84
CA GLU A 219 5.94 14.56 10.66
C GLU A 219 6.92 14.35 9.50
N ARG A 220 7.56 13.18 9.42
CA ARG A 220 8.43 12.85 8.28
C ARG A 220 7.69 12.87 6.95
N LEU A 221 6.46 12.35 6.91
CA LEU A 221 5.66 12.28 5.69
C LEU A 221 5.17 13.65 5.21
N GLN A 222 5.28 14.73 6.01
CA GLN A 222 4.87 16.08 5.58
C GLN A 222 5.59 16.56 4.32
N GLU A 223 6.77 15.99 3.99
CA GLU A 223 7.44 16.25 2.72
C GLU A 223 6.58 15.93 1.48
N LEU A 224 5.52 15.14 1.63
CA LEU A 224 4.54 14.83 0.58
C LEU A 224 3.49 15.92 0.37
N ASP A 225 3.51 17.03 1.11
CA ASP A 225 2.62 18.16 0.84
C ASP A 225 3.09 18.93 -0.42
N PRO A 226 2.30 18.99 -1.51
CA PRO A 226 2.63 19.76 -2.71
C PRO A 226 2.82 21.26 -2.44
N ALA A 227 2.19 21.80 -1.39
CA ALA A 227 2.25 23.22 -1.05
C ALA A 227 3.62 23.65 -0.51
N LEU A 228 4.49 22.71 -0.10
CA LEU A 228 5.86 23.01 0.32
C LEU A 228 6.78 23.47 -0.82
N GLY A 229 6.30 23.46 -2.08
CA GLY A 229 7.06 23.99 -3.21
C GLY A 229 8.38 23.24 -3.41
N ASP A 230 9.50 23.97 -3.47
CA ASP A 230 10.84 23.38 -3.67
C ASP A 230 11.31 22.49 -2.51
N SER A 231 10.72 22.64 -1.33
CA SER A 231 10.99 21.77 -0.17
C SER A 231 10.19 20.47 -0.18
N SER A 232 9.20 20.33 -1.07
CA SER A 232 8.43 19.10 -1.21
C SER A 232 9.25 17.96 -1.81
N LEU A 233 8.90 16.72 -1.48
CA LEU A 233 9.51 15.51 -2.04
C LEU A 233 9.44 15.49 -3.57
N TYR A 234 8.36 16.05 -4.15
CA TYR A 234 8.16 16.14 -5.58
C TYR A 234 9.28 16.89 -6.29
N ARG A 235 9.85 17.90 -5.62
CA ARG A 235 10.95 18.73 -6.12
C ARG A 235 12.30 18.17 -5.73
N THR A 236 12.48 17.82 -4.45
CA THR A 236 13.77 17.30 -3.94
C THR A 236 14.16 15.96 -4.58
N ARG A 237 13.19 15.13 -4.98
CA ARG A 237 13.40 13.86 -5.70
C ARG A 237 13.04 13.90 -7.19
N GLN A 238 12.69 15.07 -7.73
CA GLN A 238 12.33 15.26 -9.14
C GLN A 238 11.31 14.20 -9.62
N LEU A 239 10.21 14.07 -8.87
CA LEU A 239 9.12 13.15 -9.19
C LEU A 239 8.14 13.74 -10.20
N VAL A 240 8.13 15.07 -10.35
CA VAL A 240 7.20 15.81 -11.19
C VAL A 240 7.97 16.84 -12.04
N PRO A 241 7.69 16.96 -13.35
CA PRO A 241 8.30 18.00 -14.19
C PRO A 241 8.00 19.40 -13.63
N PRO A 242 8.94 20.36 -13.72
CA PRO A 242 8.73 21.70 -13.15
C PRO A 242 7.44 22.40 -13.58
N HIS A 243 7.04 22.27 -14.84
CA HIS A 243 5.84 22.91 -15.39
C HIS A 243 4.53 22.28 -14.88
N ARG A 244 4.58 21.07 -14.28
CA ARG A 244 3.41 20.39 -13.68
C ARG A 244 3.22 20.72 -12.20
N MET A 245 4.14 21.45 -11.58
CA MET A 245 4.07 21.73 -10.14
C MET A 245 2.89 22.60 -9.76
N GLU A 246 2.47 23.51 -10.64
CA GLU A 246 1.27 24.32 -10.40
C GLU A 246 0.01 23.46 -10.40
N ASP A 247 -0.11 22.54 -11.36
CA ASP A 247 -1.20 21.57 -11.39
C ASP A 247 -1.19 20.66 -10.17
N LEU A 248 -0.02 20.17 -9.76
CA LEU A 248 0.11 19.32 -8.58
C LEU A 248 -0.39 20.01 -7.30
N ARG A 249 -0.12 21.32 -7.15
CA ARG A 249 -0.57 22.12 -6.00
C ARG A 249 -2.08 22.35 -5.92
N ARG A 250 -2.81 22.01 -6.99
CA ARG A 250 -4.29 22.00 -6.98
C ARG A 250 -4.84 20.79 -6.25
N GLY A 251 -4.07 19.71 -6.14
CA GLY A 251 -4.42 18.55 -5.32
C GLY A 251 -4.13 18.76 -3.84
N GLU A 252 -4.57 17.78 -3.05
CA GLU A 252 -4.53 17.78 -1.60
C GLU A 252 -3.97 16.46 -1.10
N VAL A 253 -2.94 16.52 -0.26
CA VAL A 253 -2.35 15.35 0.43
C VAL A 253 -2.55 15.52 1.93
N MET A 254 -3.47 14.76 2.49
CA MET A 254 -3.79 14.71 3.91
C MET A 254 -2.99 13.59 4.57
N ILE A 255 -2.40 13.85 5.74
CA ILE A 255 -1.58 12.87 6.46
C ILE A 255 -2.08 12.77 7.90
N ALA A 256 -2.54 11.59 8.29
CA ALA A 256 -3.08 11.34 9.61
C ALA A 256 -2.53 10.07 10.24
N ASN A 257 -2.45 10.06 11.57
CA ASN A 257 -2.32 8.81 12.30
C ASN A 257 -3.69 8.17 12.51
N TRP A 258 -3.75 6.84 12.64
CA TRP A 258 -5.00 6.09 12.73
C TRP A 258 -5.98 6.60 13.81
N HIS A 259 -5.48 7.05 14.96
CA HIS A 259 -6.30 7.60 16.05
C HIS A 259 -7.11 8.83 15.64
N ARG A 260 -6.60 9.67 14.72
CA ARG A 260 -7.32 10.86 14.24
C ARG A 260 -8.59 10.49 13.46
N LEU A 261 -8.60 9.30 12.88
CA LEU A 261 -9.72 8.76 12.10
C LEU A 261 -10.79 8.08 12.96
N ALA A 262 -10.59 7.93 14.28
CA ALA A 262 -11.62 7.38 15.15
C ALA A 262 -12.85 8.32 15.19
N LYS A 263 -14.06 7.74 15.19
CA LYS A 263 -15.30 8.48 15.46
C LYS A 263 -15.21 9.11 16.85
N LYS A 264 -15.55 10.39 16.96
CA LYS A 264 -15.61 11.11 18.24
C LYS A 264 -16.97 10.91 18.90
N GLU A 265 -16.95 10.75 20.22
CA GLU A 265 -18.15 10.71 21.05
C GLU A 265 -18.76 12.12 21.12
N THR A 266 -20.03 12.26 20.75
CA THR A 266 -20.73 13.56 20.70
C THR A 266 -21.10 13.98 22.12
N SER A 267 -20.15 14.54 22.86
CA SER A 267 -20.28 14.79 24.31
C SER A 267 -20.40 16.27 24.70
N SER A 268 -20.35 17.21 23.74
CA SER A 268 -20.63 18.62 24.01
C SER A 268 -21.04 19.42 22.77
N VAL A 269 -22.05 20.27 22.93
CA VAL A 269 -22.33 21.43 22.07
C VAL A 269 -22.35 22.64 23.01
N ASN A 270 -21.54 23.66 22.74
CA ASN A 270 -21.50 24.93 23.48
C ASN A 270 -21.28 24.83 25.01
N GLY A 271 -20.37 23.95 25.47
CA GLY A 271 -19.93 23.95 26.87
C GLY A 271 -20.91 23.35 27.90
N THR A 272 -22.02 22.75 27.46
CA THR A 272 -22.95 22.04 28.36
C THR A 272 -22.68 20.54 28.35
N SER A 273 -22.52 19.93 29.54
CA SER A 273 -22.12 18.53 29.73
C SER A 273 -23.08 17.49 29.16
N ALA A 274 -22.53 16.33 28.81
CA ALA A 274 -23.07 15.14 28.12
C ALA A 274 -24.34 14.47 28.69
N LYS A 275 -25.12 15.07 29.59
CA LYS A 275 -26.31 14.43 30.20
C LYS A 275 -27.60 14.51 29.35
N VAL A 276 -27.64 15.31 28.28
CA VAL A 276 -28.90 15.54 27.51
C VAL A 276 -28.71 15.46 25.98
N VAL A 277 -27.49 15.27 25.48
CA VAL A 277 -27.22 15.35 24.04
C VAL A 277 -27.30 13.95 23.40
N LYS A 278 -28.50 13.53 22.97
CA LYS A 278 -28.72 12.33 22.13
C LYS A 278 -28.50 12.65 20.65
N THR A 279 -27.37 13.26 20.29
CA THR A 279 -27.07 13.57 18.89
C THR A 279 -25.92 12.69 18.41
N GLY A 280 -26.17 11.87 17.39
CA GLY A 280 -25.21 10.89 16.88
C GLY A 280 -25.81 9.49 16.75
N GLU A 281 -25.02 8.55 16.26
CA GLU A 281 -25.37 7.15 16.17
C GLU A 281 -25.15 6.48 17.53
N ALA A 282 -26.21 5.86 18.07
CA ALA A 282 -26.14 5.10 19.30
C ALA A 282 -25.33 3.81 19.06
N THR A 283 -24.33 3.57 19.89
CA THR A 283 -23.51 2.37 19.86
C THR A 283 -23.41 1.81 21.27
N GLU A 284 -23.72 0.52 21.42
CA GLU A 284 -23.52 -0.18 22.69
C GLU A 284 -22.04 -0.50 22.87
N VAL A 285 -21.46 -0.02 23.96
CA VAL A 285 -20.07 -0.27 24.32
C VAL A 285 -20.04 -1.14 25.57
N VAL A 286 -19.48 -2.33 25.43
CA VAL A 286 -19.29 -3.25 26.55
C VAL A 286 -17.99 -2.89 27.27
N ARG A 287 -18.09 -2.33 28.47
CA ARG A 287 -16.96 -2.20 29.39
C ARG A 287 -16.65 -3.56 29.99
N ASN A 288 -15.35 -3.88 30.13
CA ASN A 288 -14.88 -5.12 30.73
C ASN A 288 -15.45 -6.41 30.08
N ALA A 289 -15.58 -6.42 28.75
CA ALA A 289 -16.04 -7.60 28.01
C ALA A 289 -15.28 -8.87 28.45
N GLY A 290 -16.01 -9.91 28.85
CA GLY A 290 -15.45 -11.18 29.34
C GLY A 290 -15.05 -11.21 30.82
N LYS A 291 -15.36 -10.19 31.62
CA LYS A 291 -15.14 -10.17 33.08
C LYS A 291 -16.47 -10.12 33.85
N ALA A 292 -16.45 -10.53 35.12
CA ALA A 292 -17.64 -10.54 35.99
C ALA A 292 -18.27 -9.14 36.20
N ASN A 293 -17.52 -8.07 35.97
CA ASN A 293 -17.96 -6.69 36.04
C ASN A 293 -18.20 -6.06 34.65
N ALA A 294 -18.61 -6.87 33.67
CA ALA A 294 -19.02 -6.38 32.37
C ALA A 294 -20.27 -5.50 32.50
N SER A 295 -20.25 -4.32 31.87
CA SER A 295 -21.41 -3.43 31.81
C SER A 295 -21.59 -2.89 30.40
N VAL A 296 -22.84 -2.76 29.98
CA VAL A 296 -23.20 -2.19 28.68
C VAL A 296 -23.58 -0.74 28.90
N GLU A 297 -22.91 0.17 28.19
CA GLU A 297 -23.23 1.60 28.17
C GLU A 297 -23.53 2.01 26.73
N THR A 298 -24.64 2.71 26.51
CA THR A 298 -24.95 3.30 25.22
C THR A 298 -24.19 4.63 25.09
N LYS A 299 -23.31 4.73 24.10
CA LYS A 299 -22.60 5.96 23.74
C LYS A 299 -23.10 6.48 22.41
N TYR A 300 -23.01 7.79 22.20
CA TYR A 300 -23.42 8.43 20.95
C TYR A 300 -22.17 8.93 20.22
N PHE A 301 -21.95 8.43 19.02
CA PHE A 301 -20.83 8.83 18.17
C PHE A 301 -21.31 9.69 17.01
N GLU A 302 -20.43 10.50 16.44
CA GLU A 302 -20.72 11.21 15.19
C GLU A 302 -21.12 10.23 14.06
N SER A 303 -22.07 10.64 13.21
CA SER A 303 -22.45 9.86 12.02
C SER A 303 -21.33 9.82 10.98
N ASP A 304 -21.39 8.89 10.02
CA ASP A 304 -20.38 8.79 8.95
C ASP A 304 -20.22 10.10 8.16
N ARG A 305 -21.34 10.81 7.93
CA ARG A 305 -21.32 12.11 7.25
C ARG A 305 -20.64 13.19 8.10
N ALA A 306 -20.94 13.25 9.39
CA ALA A 306 -20.32 14.21 10.31
C ALA A 306 -18.82 13.92 10.49
N TRP A 307 -18.47 12.64 10.63
CA TRP A 307 -17.10 12.16 10.65
C TRP A 307 -16.35 12.62 9.39
N PHE A 308 -16.88 12.35 8.20
CA PHE A 308 -16.22 12.70 6.95
C PHE A 308 -16.00 14.21 6.82
N GLN A 309 -17.01 15.02 7.16
CA GLN A 309 -16.90 16.48 7.16
C GLN A 309 -15.81 16.96 8.13
N ARG A 310 -15.75 16.40 9.35
CA ARG A 310 -14.72 16.72 10.33
C ARG A 310 -13.33 16.34 9.83
N ILE A 311 -13.16 15.14 9.28
CA ILE A 311 -11.86 14.69 8.74
C ILE A 311 -11.41 15.61 7.61
N ARG A 312 -12.31 16.02 6.70
CA ARG A 312 -11.99 17.01 5.66
C ARG A 312 -11.58 18.36 6.22
N GLN A 313 -12.24 18.83 7.28
CA GLN A 313 -11.96 20.13 7.90
C GLN A 313 -10.68 20.11 8.75
N GLU A 314 -10.42 19.03 9.48
CA GLU A 314 -9.28 18.91 10.40
C GLU A 314 -7.98 18.56 9.66
N LEU A 315 -8.05 17.78 8.58
CA LEU A 315 -6.88 17.33 7.84
C LEU A 315 -6.69 18.02 6.49
N GLY A 316 -7.78 18.46 5.88
CA GLY A 316 -7.78 19.05 4.55
C GLY A 316 -7.76 20.57 4.59
N SER A 317 -7.32 21.13 3.48
CA SER A 317 -7.43 22.53 3.07
C SER A 317 -8.68 22.82 2.23
N GLY A 318 -9.43 21.79 1.84
CA GLY A 318 -10.62 21.90 0.97
C GLY A 318 -10.30 22.07 -0.51
N LYS A 319 -9.03 21.91 -0.92
CA LYS A 319 -8.59 22.04 -2.32
C LYS A 319 -9.00 20.85 -3.18
N GLY A 320 -8.94 19.64 -2.63
CA GLY A 320 -9.26 18.41 -3.35
C GLY A 320 -10.76 18.31 -3.64
N ARG A 321 -11.14 18.27 -4.92
CA ARG A 321 -12.53 18.31 -5.38
C ARG A 321 -13.09 16.94 -5.73
N SER A 322 -12.25 15.92 -5.82
CA SER A 322 -12.68 14.57 -6.19
C SER A 322 -13.64 13.99 -5.16
N PRO A 323 -14.73 13.33 -5.60
CA PRO A 323 -15.61 12.56 -4.72
C PRO A 323 -14.96 11.25 -4.22
N HIS A 324 -13.87 10.81 -4.87
CA HIS A 324 -13.12 9.61 -4.52
C HIS A 324 -11.75 9.98 -3.96
N TRP A 325 -11.23 9.22 -2.99
CA TRP A 325 -9.93 9.48 -2.39
C TRP A 325 -8.94 8.37 -2.72
N LEU A 326 -7.69 8.74 -2.99
CA LEU A 326 -6.58 7.78 -3.04
C LEU A 326 -6.06 7.56 -1.61
N LEU A 327 -6.14 6.32 -1.12
CA LEU A 327 -5.75 5.98 0.24
C LEU A 327 -4.42 5.21 0.26
N PHE A 328 -3.44 5.73 1.00
CA PHE A 328 -2.23 5.01 1.35
C PHE A 328 -2.28 4.57 2.81
N ASN A 329 -2.08 3.27 3.05
CA ASN A 329 -1.89 2.73 4.38
C ASN A 329 -0.41 2.41 4.61
N ASP A 330 0.26 3.27 5.39
CA ASP A 330 1.63 3.04 5.81
C ASP A 330 1.68 1.94 6.88
N GLU A 331 2.48 0.91 6.64
CA GLU A 331 2.51 -0.31 7.47
C GLU A 331 1.19 -1.12 7.47
N ALA A 332 0.59 -1.28 6.29
CA ALA A 332 -0.62 -2.08 6.07
C ALA A 332 -0.56 -3.53 6.60
N HIS A 333 0.63 -4.05 6.89
CA HIS A 333 0.80 -5.36 7.52
C HIS A 333 0.31 -5.42 8.99
N HIS A 334 -0.11 -4.30 9.57
CA HIS A 334 -0.79 -4.24 10.87
C HIS A 334 -2.32 -4.16 10.75
N ALA A 335 -2.89 -4.06 9.54
CA ALA A 335 -4.33 -3.95 9.32
C ALA A 335 -4.98 -5.34 9.19
N TYR A 336 -5.21 -5.99 10.33
CA TYR A 336 -5.95 -7.25 10.39
C TYR A 336 -7.44 -6.97 10.60
N ARG A 337 -8.31 -7.62 9.82
CA ARG A 337 -9.68 -7.87 10.31
C ARG A 337 -9.55 -8.93 11.39
N ARG A 338 -10.00 -8.62 12.61
CA ARG A 338 -10.31 -9.69 13.56
C ARG A 338 -11.43 -10.50 12.90
N GLY A 339 -11.16 -11.75 12.55
CA GLY A 339 -12.23 -12.64 12.13
C GLY A 339 -13.23 -12.75 13.27
N ASP A 340 -14.51 -12.74 12.94
CA ASP A 340 -15.53 -13.09 13.92
C ASP A 340 -15.20 -14.50 14.43
N THR A 341 -15.05 -14.64 15.74
CA THR A 341 -14.57 -15.86 16.41
C THR A 341 -15.47 -17.09 16.22
N GLU A 342 -16.50 -17.01 15.38
CA GLU A 342 -17.53 -18.03 15.19
C GLU A 342 -17.50 -18.75 13.84
N SER A 343 -16.62 -18.39 12.90
CA SER A 343 -16.45 -19.25 11.72
C SER A 343 -15.60 -20.47 12.10
N VAL A 344 -16.27 -21.59 12.39
CA VAL A 344 -15.69 -22.93 12.39
C VAL A 344 -14.82 -23.05 11.14
N ILE A 345 -13.51 -23.17 11.36
CA ILE A 345 -12.56 -23.51 10.31
C ILE A 345 -12.88 -24.96 9.94
N ASP A 346 -13.58 -25.15 8.82
CA ASP A 346 -13.62 -26.45 8.17
C ASP A 346 -12.22 -26.67 7.58
N LEU A 347 -11.49 -27.60 8.18
CA LEU A 347 -10.10 -27.97 7.85
C LEU A 347 -10.03 -28.86 6.61
#